data_AF-A0A1P8N0T3-F1
#
_entry.id   AF-A0A1P8N0T3-F1
#
_cell.length_a   1.000
_cell.length_b   1.000
_cell.length_c   1.000
_cell.angle_alpha   90.00
_cell.angle_beta   90.00
_cell.angle_gamma   90.00
#
_symmetry.space_group_name_H-M   'P 1'
#
loop_
_entity.id
_entity.type
_entity.pdbx_description
1 polymer ?
#
loop_
_entity_poly.entity_id
_entity_poly.type
_entity_poly.pdbx_seq_one_letter_code
_entity_poly.pdbx_strand_id
1 'polypeptide(L)'
;MLEADPETDWSRVDLAGLRAHLVDMDRLVSDAVATETDLPDGLLMMATGDAETIATLRRMVPAHAVQLARDDRWTVDAAEVENGVELRVTSDDPGVVARITGLGFFGLMASQDHHREHHLMMALGENAHAH
;
A
#
# COMPACT_ATOMS: atom_id res chain seq x y z
N MET A 1 18.49 -12.27 -5.82
CA MET A 1 18.66 -11.73 -4.45
C MET A 1 18.66 -12.85 -3.45
N LEU A 2 17.55 -13.59 -3.26
CA LEU A 2 17.51 -14.76 -2.37
C LEU A 2 18.62 -15.77 -2.66
N GLU A 3 18.72 -16.26 -3.91
CA GLU A 3 19.78 -17.22 -4.29
C GLU A 3 21.21 -16.65 -4.20
N ALA A 4 21.36 -15.33 -4.24
CA ALA A 4 22.66 -14.68 -4.24
C ALA A 4 23.11 -14.27 -2.82
N ASP A 5 22.21 -14.34 -1.83
CA ASP A 5 22.47 -13.98 -0.45
C ASP A 5 22.73 -15.26 0.37
N PRO A 6 23.99 -15.49 0.81
CA PRO A 6 24.36 -16.70 1.55
C PRO A 6 23.69 -16.79 2.93
N GLU A 7 23.16 -15.69 3.48
CA GLU A 7 22.48 -15.65 4.78
C GLU A 7 20.97 -15.93 4.66
N THR A 8 20.45 -16.24 3.46
CA THR A 8 19.04 -16.56 3.27
C THR A 8 18.65 -17.81 4.06
N ASP A 9 17.75 -17.64 5.03
CA ASP A 9 17.09 -18.77 5.71
C ASP A 9 15.99 -19.36 4.81
N TRP A 10 16.36 -20.39 4.04
CA TRP A 10 15.46 -21.09 3.13
C TRP A 10 14.26 -21.75 3.82
N SER A 11 14.29 -21.96 5.14
CA SER A 11 13.14 -22.51 5.87
C SER A 11 12.02 -21.50 6.09
N ARG A 12 12.31 -20.20 5.89
CA ARG A 12 11.37 -19.11 6.10
C ARG A 12 10.81 -18.52 4.82
N VAL A 13 11.46 -18.77 3.68
CA VAL A 13 11.06 -18.22 2.37
C VAL A 13 9.60 -18.56 2.06
N ASP A 14 8.79 -17.55 1.73
CA ASP A 14 7.38 -17.68 1.40
C ASP A 14 7.02 -17.01 0.06
N LEU A 15 7.33 -17.71 -1.03
CA LEU A 15 6.96 -17.26 -2.37
C LEU A 15 5.45 -17.41 -2.65
N ALA A 16 4.75 -18.26 -1.90
CA ALA A 16 3.30 -18.39 -2.03
C ALA A 16 2.59 -17.16 -1.45
N GLY A 17 3.08 -16.65 -0.31
CA GLY A 17 2.67 -15.38 0.28
C GLY A 17 2.94 -14.20 -0.65
N LEU A 18 4.15 -14.12 -1.24
CA LEU A 18 4.44 -13.10 -2.26
C LEU A 18 3.47 -13.17 -3.45
N ARG A 19 3.19 -14.37 -3.98
CA ARG A 19 2.21 -14.53 -5.06
C ARG A 19 0.82 -14.05 -4.63
N ALA A 20 0.38 -14.39 -3.43
CA ALA A 20 -0.93 -13.97 -2.93
C ALA A 20 -1.03 -12.44 -2.84
N HIS A 21 0.02 -11.78 -2.33
CA HIS A 21 0.10 -10.32 -2.32
C HIS A 21 0.05 -9.71 -3.73
N LEU A 22 0.73 -10.30 -4.72
CA LEU A 22 0.69 -9.80 -6.10
C LEU A 22 -0.70 -9.95 -6.74
N VAL A 23 -1.45 -11.02 -6.41
CA VAL A 23 -2.86 -11.17 -6.82
C VAL A 23 -3.74 -10.10 -6.17
N ASP A 24 -3.49 -9.79 -4.90
CA ASP A 24 -4.19 -8.70 -4.21
C ASP A 24 -3.85 -7.33 -4.82
N MET A 25 -2.60 -7.09 -5.22
CA MET A 25 -2.20 -5.87 -5.94
C MET A 25 -2.85 -5.76 -7.32
N ASP A 26 -2.91 -6.87 -8.07
CA ASP A 26 -3.59 -6.90 -9.37
C ASP A 26 -5.03 -6.46 -9.19
N ARG A 27 -5.80 -7.14 -8.33
CA ARG A 27 -7.19 -6.80 -8.04
C ARG A 27 -7.38 -5.38 -7.53
N LEU A 28 -6.51 -4.90 -6.64
CA LEU A 28 -6.57 -3.54 -6.15
C LEU A 28 -6.50 -2.53 -7.31
N VAL A 29 -5.65 -2.78 -8.31
CA VAL A 29 -5.47 -1.87 -9.44
C VAL A 29 -6.53 -2.04 -10.52
N SER A 30 -6.98 -3.28 -10.77
CA SER A 30 -7.91 -3.58 -11.86
C SER A 30 -9.38 -3.41 -11.49
N ASP A 31 -9.77 -3.70 -10.24
CA ASP A 31 -11.18 -3.80 -9.85
C ASP A 31 -11.64 -2.74 -8.84
N ALA A 32 -10.71 -2.06 -8.14
CA ALA A 32 -11.10 -1.04 -7.17
C ALA A 32 -11.62 0.23 -7.84
N VAL A 33 -12.65 0.82 -7.23
CA VAL A 33 -13.15 2.15 -7.57
C VAL A 33 -12.72 3.11 -6.47
N ALA A 34 -11.86 4.06 -6.81
CA ALA A 34 -11.40 5.11 -5.92
C ALA A 34 -12.12 6.43 -6.22
N THR A 35 -12.70 7.05 -5.20
CA THR A 35 -13.19 8.43 -5.26
C THR A 35 -12.24 9.31 -4.47
N GLU A 36 -11.77 10.39 -5.08
CA GLU A 36 -10.77 11.28 -4.48
C GLU A 36 -11.39 12.66 -4.21
N THR A 37 -11.11 13.20 -3.03
CA THR A 37 -11.52 14.54 -2.62
C THR A 37 -10.30 15.33 -2.23
N ASP A 38 -10.01 16.39 -2.98
CA ASP A 38 -8.94 17.33 -2.65
C ASP A 38 -9.17 17.95 -1.27
N LEU A 39 -8.13 17.95 -0.46
CA LEU A 39 -8.04 18.69 0.79
C LEU A 39 -7.09 19.88 0.59
N PRO A 40 -7.19 20.95 1.39
CA PRO A 40 -6.22 22.05 1.35
C PRO A 40 -4.78 21.58 1.60
N ASP A 41 -4.61 20.49 2.34
CA ASP A 41 -3.35 19.92 2.80
C ASP A 41 -3.06 18.54 2.18
N GLY A 42 -3.81 18.08 1.18
CA GLY A 42 -3.58 16.75 0.59
C GLY A 42 -4.80 16.13 -0.07
N LEU A 43 -5.02 14.84 0.18
CA LEU A 43 -6.06 14.07 -0.50
C LEU A 43 -6.75 13.10 0.47
N LEU A 44 -8.08 13.06 0.38
CA LEU A 44 -8.92 12.01 0.98
C LEU A 44 -9.42 11.08 -0.12
N MET A 45 -9.18 9.78 0.03
CA MET A 45 -9.52 8.77 -0.95
C MET A 45 -10.41 7.71 -0.33
N MET A 46 -11.54 7.44 -0.97
CA MET A 46 -12.45 6.36 -0.62
C MET A 46 -12.36 5.27 -1.68
N ALA A 47 -11.83 4.10 -1.32
CA ALA A 47 -11.70 2.95 -2.21
C ALA A 47 -12.78 1.91 -1.89
N THR A 48 -13.48 1.45 -2.92
CA THR A 48 -14.56 0.46 -2.84
C THR A 48 -14.51 -0.51 -4.03
N GLY A 49 -15.45 -1.44 -4.10
CA GLY A 49 -15.57 -2.42 -5.17
C GLY A 49 -16.60 -3.50 -4.83
N ASP A 50 -16.50 -4.64 -5.50
CA ASP A 50 -17.28 -5.82 -5.08
C ASP A 50 -16.76 -6.41 -3.75
N ALA A 51 -17.42 -7.47 -3.27
CA ALA A 51 -17.08 -8.05 -1.96
C ALA A 51 -15.63 -8.57 -1.88
N GLU A 52 -15.08 -9.10 -2.97
CA GLU A 52 -13.72 -9.63 -3.01
C GLU A 52 -12.69 -8.48 -3.09
N THR A 53 -13.02 -7.43 -3.84
CA THR A 53 -12.23 -6.20 -3.94
C THR A 53 -12.20 -5.48 -2.60
N ILE A 54 -13.33 -5.34 -1.90
CA ILE A 54 -13.39 -4.75 -0.55
C ILE A 54 -12.53 -5.55 0.43
N ALA A 55 -12.62 -6.88 0.41
CA ALA A 55 -11.78 -7.73 1.25
C ALA A 55 -10.28 -7.52 0.95
N THR A 56 -9.94 -7.32 -0.33
CA THR A 56 -8.57 -7.04 -0.79
C THR A 56 -8.11 -5.66 -0.31
N LEU A 57 -8.92 -4.62 -0.48
CA LEU A 57 -8.63 -3.27 -0.01
C LEU A 57 -8.37 -3.23 1.51
N ARG A 58 -9.17 -3.96 2.30
CA ARG A 58 -8.98 -4.06 3.77
C ARG A 58 -7.66 -4.71 4.18
N ARG A 59 -7.10 -5.61 3.36
CA ARG A 59 -5.74 -6.16 3.59
C ARG A 59 -4.66 -5.19 3.13
N MET A 60 -4.82 -4.62 1.94
CA MET A 60 -3.74 -3.95 1.21
C MET A 60 -3.55 -2.49 1.60
N VAL A 61 -4.65 -1.74 1.76
CA VAL A 61 -4.55 -0.29 2.03
C VAL A 61 -3.91 0.00 3.39
N PRO A 62 -4.30 -0.64 4.51
CA PRO A 62 -3.61 -0.42 5.79
C PRO A 62 -2.15 -0.86 5.75
N ALA A 63 -1.86 -1.99 5.08
CA ALA A 63 -0.52 -2.51 4.91
C ALA A 63 0.42 -1.54 4.17
N HIS A 64 -0.05 -0.93 3.08
CA HIS A 64 0.73 0.06 2.32
C HIS A 64 0.77 1.41 3.03
N ALA A 65 -0.29 1.79 3.74
CA ALA A 65 -0.33 3.02 4.53
C ALA A 65 0.77 3.06 5.59
N VAL A 66 1.01 1.95 6.30
CA VAL A 66 2.13 1.83 7.26
C VAL A 66 3.48 2.05 6.58
N GLN A 67 3.66 1.54 5.35
CA GLN A 67 4.90 1.75 4.61
C GLN A 67 5.01 3.17 4.07
N LEU A 68 3.89 3.81 3.70
CA LEU A 68 3.88 5.19 3.18
C LEU A 68 4.25 6.14 4.31
N ALA A 69 3.76 5.87 5.52
CA ALA A 69 4.04 6.61 6.74
C ALA A 69 5.51 6.55 7.19
N ARG A 70 6.38 5.74 6.55
CA ARG A 70 7.83 5.75 6.80
C ARG A 70 8.55 6.95 6.16
N ASP A 71 7.86 7.68 5.29
CA ASP A 71 8.37 8.89 4.67
C ASP A 71 7.84 10.12 5.42
N ASP A 72 8.74 10.84 6.10
CA ASP A 72 8.39 11.99 6.94
C ASP A 72 7.84 13.21 6.16
N ARG A 73 7.77 13.14 4.82
CA ARG A 73 7.24 14.23 3.99
C ARG A 73 5.72 14.39 4.09
N TRP A 74 5.01 13.36 4.51
CA TRP A 74 3.55 13.38 4.63
C TRP A 74 3.05 12.60 5.86
N THR A 75 1.81 12.85 6.23
CA THR A 75 1.06 12.06 7.22
C THR A 75 0.09 11.15 6.48
N VAL A 76 -0.08 9.92 6.94
CA VAL A 76 -0.92 8.90 6.31
C VAL A 76 -1.83 8.27 7.36
N ASP A 77 -3.14 8.28 7.09
CA ASP A 77 -4.15 7.60 7.90
C ASP A 77 -4.98 6.68 7.01
N ALA A 78 -5.23 5.45 7.47
CA ALA A 78 -6.11 4.51 6.78
C ALA A 78 -7.16 3.97 7.75
N ALA A 79 -8.41 3.88 7.29
CA ALA A 79 -9.52 3.40 8.10
C ALA A 79 -10.45 2.50 7.29
N GLU A 80 -10.79 1.33 7.83
CA GLU A 80 -11.85 0.51 7.26
C GLU A 80 -13.21 1.20 7.46
N VAL A 81 -14.02 1.21 6.40
CA VAL A 81 -15.40 1.69 6.44
C VAL A 81 -16.35 0.60 5.95
N GLU A 82 -17.66 0.80 6.10
CA GLU A 82 -18.68 -0.21 5.77
C GLU A 82 -18.50 -0.78 4.36
N ASN A 83 -18.29 0.10 3.38
CA ASN A 83 -18.24 -0.24 1.96
C ASN A 83 -16.82 -0.24 1.37
N GLY A 84 -15.76 -0.27 2.17
CA GLY A 84 -14.40 -0.17 1.64
C GLY A 84 -13.36 0.28 2.65
N VAL A 85 -12.41 1.09 2.17
CA VAL A 85 -11.34 1.67 2.97
C VAL A 85 -11.16 3.14 2.60
N GLU A 86 -10.99 3.97 3.61
CA GLU A 86 -10.57 5.36 3.47
C GLU A 86 -9.05 5.45 3.65
N LEU A 87 -8.39 6.22 2.78
CA LEU A 87 -6.99 6.60 2.88
C LEU A 87 -6.92 8.13 2.86
N ARG A 88 -6.25 8.72 3.84
CA ARG A 88 -5.96 10.15 3.88
C ARG A 88 -4.45 10.34 3.87
N VAL A 89 -3.96 11.18 2.96
CA VAL A 89 -2.55 11.57 2.91
C VAL A 89 -2.45 13.08 2.86
N THR A 90 -1.69 13.67 3.79
CA THR A 90 -1.56 15.14 3.93
C THR A 90 -0.13 15.59 4.16
N SER A 91 0.16 16.85 3.87
CA SER A 91 1.44 17.50 4.14
C SER A 91 1.28 19.01 4.31
N ASP A 92 2.14 19.62 5.11
CA ASP A 92 2.23 21.08 5.24
C ASP A 92 3.07 21.73 4.11
N ASP A 93 3.78 20.94 3.30
CA ASP A 93 4.58 21.42 2.17
C ASP A 93 3.73 21.45 0.88
N PRO A 94 3.49 22.63 0.26
CA PRO A 94 2.67 22.73 -0.95
C PRO A 94 3.18 21.91 -2.14
N GLY A 95 4.50 21.72 -2.25
CA GLY A 95 5.10 20.87 -3.28
C GLY A 95 4.82 19.38 -3.03
N VAL A 96 4.76 18.97 -1.77
CA VAL A 96 4.35 17.61 -1.39
C VAL A 96 2.84 17.42 -1.58
N VAL A 97 2.01 18.42 -1.27
CA VAL A 97 0.58 18.39 -1.57
C VAL A 97 0.33 18.16 -3.06
N ALA A 98 1.00 18.94 -3.93
CA ALA A 98 0.91 18.73 -5.38
C ALA A 98 1.36 17.33 -5.81
N ARG A 99 2.34 16.74 -5.11
CA ARG A 99 2.78 15.36 -5.36
C ARG A 99 1.74 14.33 -4.91
N ILE A 100 1.13 14.50 -3.74
CA ILE A 100 0.05 13.63 -3.24
C ILE A 100 -1.10 13.61 -4.26
N THR A 101 -1.57 14.78 -4.68
CA THR A 101 -2.62 14.91 -5.71
C THR A 101 -2.19 14.31 -7.04
N GLY A 102 -0.93 14.53 -7.47
CA GLY A 102 -0.42 13.97 -8.72
C GLY A 102 -0.27 12.44 -8.72
N LEU A 103 -0.09 11.83 -7.55
CA LEU A 103 -0.06 10.38 -7.39
C LEU A 103 -1.49 9.80 -7.37
N GLY A 104 -2.41 10.43 -6.65
CA GLY A 104 -3.75 9.88 -6.40
C GLY A 104 -3.69 8.52 -5.68
N PHE A 105 -4.83 7.84 -5.58
CA PHE A 105 -4.94 6.57 -4.85
C PHE A 105 -4.02 5.49 -5.43
N PHE A 106 -4.12 5.21 -6.73
CA PHE A 106 -3.34 4.15 -7.36
C PHE A 106 -1.85 4.48 -7.39
N GLY A 107 -1.49 5.74 -7.60
CA GLY A 107 -0.10 6.17 -7.51
C GLY A 107 0.41 5.97 -6.09
N LEU A 108 -0.31 6.41 -5.05
CA LEU A 108 0.08 6.22 -3.64
C LEU A 108 0.22 4.73 -3.28
N MET A 109 -0.70 3.88 -3.73
CA MET A 109 -0.64 2.43 -3.52
C MET A 109 0.52 1.75 -4.27
N ALA A 110 1.06 2.40 -5.31
CA ALA A 110 2.18 1.93 -6.12
C ALA A 110 3.51 2.69 -5.87
N SER A 111 3.52 3.74 -5.04
CA SER A 111 4.64 4.68 -4.96
C SER A 111 5.47 4.49 -3.71
N GLN A 112 6.39 3.54 -3.79
CA GLN A 112 7.53 3.41 -2.87
C GLN A 112 8.75 2.82 -3.59
N ASP A 113 9.96 3.35 -3.34
CA ASP A 113 11.22 2.70 -3.78
C ASP A 113 11.40 1.32 -3.11
N HIS A 114 10.67 1.10 -2.02
CA HIS A 114 10.59 -0.15 -1.27
C HIS A 114 9.50 -1.12 -1.75
N HIS A 115 8.82 -0.95 -2.90
CA HIS A 115 7.99 -2.06 -3.44
C HIS A 115 8.82 -3.33 -3.64
N ARG A 116 10.03 -3.18 -4.16
CA ARG A 116 10.98 -4.30 -4.32
C ARG A 116 11.43 -4.87 -2.97
N GLU A 117 11.69 -4.00 -1.99
CA GLU A 117 12.11 -4.41 -0.64
C GLU A 117 10.95 -5.05 0.14
N HIS A 118 9.73 -4.55 -0.04
CA HIS A 118 8.49 -5.12 0.48
C HIS A 118 8.21 -6.50 -0.13
N HIS A 119 8.29 -6.64 -1.45
CA HIS A 119 8.22 -7.94 -2.11
C HIS A 119 9.32 -8.90 -1.61
N LEU A 120 10.52 -8.40 -1.34
CA LEU A 120 11.61 -9.18 -0.78
C LEU A 120 11.34 -9.61 0.67
N MET A 121 10.91 -8.70 1.54
CA MET A 121 10.55 -9.00 2.94
C MET A 121 9.47 -10.10 2.99
N MET A 122 8.44 -9.99 2.15
CA MET A 122 7.43 -11.05 2.04
C MET A 122 8.01 -12.36 1.49
N ALA A 123 8.88 -12.29 0.47
CA ALA A 123 9.54 -13.47 -0.07
C ALA A 123 10.44 -14.15 0.96
N LEU A 124 11.01 -13.41 1.90
CA LEU A 124 11.81 -13.91 3.03
C LEU A 124 10.94 -14.48 4.17
N GLY A 125 9.60 -14.40 4.06
CA GLY A 125 8.68 -14.78 5.14
C GLY A 125 8.76 -13.87 6.36
N GLU A 126 9.27 -12.66 6.18
CA GLU A 126 9.17 -11.62 7.20
C GLU A 126 7.75 -11.07 7.19
N ASN A 127 7.25 -10.74 8.38
CA ASN A 127 5.99 -10.03 8.46
C ASN A 127 6.28 -8.56 8.09
N ALA A 128 6.19 -8.25 6.80
CA ALA A 128 6.31 -6.88 6.26
C ALA A 128 5.25 -5.90 6.86
N HIS A 129 4.35 -6.42 7.69
CA HIS A 129 3.21 -5.76 8.30
C HIS A 129 3.15 -5.95 9.83
N ALA A 130 4.17 -6.49 10.50
CA ALA A 130 4.21 -6.56 11.97
C ALA A 130 4.67 -5.22 12.58
N HIS A 131 3.92 -4.79 13.61
CA HIS A 131 4.24 -3.65 14.49
C HIS A 131 5.28 -4.01 15.56
#